data_AF-A0A8J7PPY1-F1
#
_entry.id   AF-A0A8J7PPY1-F1
#
_cell.length_a   1.000
_cell.length_b   1.000
_cell.length_c   1.000
_cell.angle_alpha   90.00
_cell.angle_beta   90.00
_cell.angle_gamma   90.00
#
_symmetry.space_group_name_H-M   'P 1'
#
loop_
_entity.id
_entity.type
_entity.pdbx_description
1 polymer ?
#
loop_
_entity_poly.entity_id
_entity_poly.type
_entity_poly.pdbx_seq_one_letter_code
_entity_poly.pdbx_strand_id
1 'polypeptide(L)' 'MSADTDRQQVKMKEFMSLLPLTLELAGLPKADPGKPFNEGQMEARVMAVRNAYKMARQLVIDVSKPSESPG' A
#
# COMPACT_ATOMS: atom_id res chain seq x y z
N MET A 1 22.65 2.61 -15.58
CA MET A 1 21.26 3.09 -15.73
C MET A 1 20.22 1.96 -15.75
N SER A 2 20.58 0.72 -16.14
CA SER A 2 19.61 -0.39 -16.24
C SER A 2 19.16 -0.97 -14.90
N ALA A 3 20.09 -1.24 -13.96
CA ALA A 3 19.76 -1.90 -12.69
C ALA A 3 18.82 -1.10 -11.76
N ASP A 4 18.90 0.23 -11.76
CA ASP A 4 18.02 1.09 -10.95
C ASP A 4 16.59 1.11 -11.51
N THR A 5 16.47 1.06 -12.84
CA THR A 5 15.18 0.98 -13.53
C THR A 5 14.48 -0.34 -13.21
N ASP A 6 15.22 -1.45 -13.21
CA ASP A 6 14.68 -2.78 -12.89
C ASP A 6 14.19 -2.84 -11.43
N ARG A 7 14.96 -2.30 -10.48
CA ARG A 7 14.55 -2.21 -9.07
C ARG A 7 13.29 -1.35 -8.88
N GLN A 8 13.17 -0.26 -9.62
CA GLN A 8 11.97 0.59 -9.58
C GLN A 8 10.75 -0.16 -10.10
N GLN A 9 10.89 -0.90 -11.20
CA GLN A 9 9.80 -1.71 -11.75
C GLN A 9 9.35 -2.81 -10.78
N VAL A 10 10.28 -3.49 -10.10
CA VAL A 10 9.96 -4.50 -9.08
C VAL A 10 9.15 -3.88 -7.93
N LYS A 11 9.59 -2.73 -7.40
CA LYS A 11 8.86 -2.02 -6.34
C LYS A 11 7.47 -1.58 -6.77
N MET A 12 7.32 -1.16 -8.03
CA MET A 12 6.02 -0.77 -8.59
C MET A 12 5.08 -1.97 -8.68
N LYS A 13 5.55 -3.11 -9.19
CA LYS A 13 4.77 -4.35 -9.26
C LYS A 13 4.31 -4.82 -7.88
N GLU A 14 5.20 -4.76 -6.90
CA GLU A 14 4.88 -5.13 -5.52
C GLU A 14 3.87 -4.16 -4.87
N PHE A 15 3.96 -2.87 -5.14
CA PHE A 15 2.93 -1.92 -4.71
C PHE A 15 1.57 -2.26 -5.32
N MET A 16 1.53 -2.51 -6.64
CA MET A 16 0.30 -2.84 -7.33
C MET A 16 -0.33 -4.15 -6.83
N SER A 17 0.47 -5.16 -6.48
CA SER A 17 -0.05 -6.42 -5.91
C SER A 17 -0.62 -6.25 -4.51
N LEU A 18 -0.12 -5.28 -3.74
CA LEU A 18 -0.59 -4.97 -2.38
C LEU A 18 -1.68 -3.89 -2.34
N LEU A 19 -2.03 -3.28 -3.48
CA LEU A 19 -2.96 -2.17 -3.54
C LEU A 19 -4.34 -2.49 -2.95
N PRO A 20 -4.99 -3.65 -3.23
CA PRO A 20 -6.29 -3.96 -2.64
C PRO A 20 -6.27 -3.97 -1.11
N LEU A 21 -5.34 -4.73 -0.51
CA LEU A 21 -5.17 -4.78 0.95
C LEU A 21 -4.82 -3.40 1.54
N THR A 22 -3.98 -2.64 0.84
CA THR A 22 -3.60 -1.28 1.25
C THR A 22 -4.81 -0.36 1.33
N LEU A 23 -5.71 -0.40 0.33
CA LEU A 23 -6.90 0.45 0.31
C LEU A 23 -7.93 0.03 1.37
N GLU A 24 -8.11 -1.26 1.60
CA GLU A 24 -8.97 -1.79 2.67
C GLU A 24 -8.46 -1.35 4.06
N LEU A 25 -7.16 -1.48 4.33
CA LEU A 25 -6.55 -1.02 5.58
C LEU A 25 -6.61 0.51 5.76
N ALA A 26 -6.55 1.27 4.67
CA ALA A 26 -6.64 2.72 4.74
C ALA A 26 -8.04 3.22 5.13
N GLY A 27 -9.09 2.42 4.90
CA GLY A 27 -10.46 2.70 5.34
C GLY A 27 -11.05 4.02 4.81
N LEU A 28 -10.54 4.52 3.68
CA LEU A 28 -10.93 5.84 3.17
C LEU A 28 -12.30 5.80 2.51
N PRO A 29 -13.20 6.79 2.77
CA PRO A 29 -14.48 6.87 2.09
C PRO A 29 -14.29 7.12 0.59
N LYS A 30 -15.22 6.67 -0.23
CA LYS A 30 -15.28 7.04 -1.65
C LYS A 30 -15.61 8.53 -1.78
N ALA A 31 -15.25 9.14 -2.92
CA ALA A 31 -15.68 10.50 -3.21
C ALA A 31 -17.21 10.54 -3.40
N ASP A 32 -17.84 11.57 -2.86
CA ASP A 32 -19.24 11.87 -3.15
C ASP A 32 -19.40 12.21 -4.66
N PRO A 33 -20.47 11.76 -5.32
CA PRO A 33 -20.76 12.15 -6.69
C PRO A 33 -20.79 13.68 -6.84
N GLY A 34 -20.06 14.21 -7.82
CA GLY A 34 -20.01 15.64 -8.12
C GLY A 34 -19.21 16.50 -7.13
N LYS A 35 -18.54 15.90 -6.14
CA LYS A 35 -17.67 16.63 -5.18
C LYS A 35 -16.23 16.14 -5.29
N PRO A 36 -15.41 16.71 -6.19
CA PRO A 36 -14.00 16.35 -6.27
C PRO A 36 -13.28 16.78 -4.99
N PHE A 37 -12.26 16.02 -4.62
CA PHE A 37 -11.39 16.40 -3.51
C PHE A 37 -10.54 17.62 -3.88
N ASN A 38 -10.35 18.53 -2.93
CA ASN A 38 -9.33 19.57 -3.05
C ASN A 38 -7.92 19.02 -2.75
N GLU A 39 -6.90 19.84 -2.94
CA GLU A 39 -5.49 19.45 -2.75
C GLU A 39 -5.22 18.88 -1.35
N GLY A 40 -5.61 19.58 -0.28
CA GLY A 40 -5.40 19.11 1.09
C GLY A 40 -6.13 17.80 1.41
N GLN A 41 -7.33 17.60 0.86
CA GLN A 41 -8.06 16.33 0.97
C GLN A 41 -7.34 15.21 0.23
N MET A 42 -6.79 15.47 -0.96
CA MET A 42 -6.00 14.48 -1.70
C MET A 42 -4.70 14.14 -0.95
N GLU A 43 -4.00 15.12 -0.41
CA GLU A 43 -2.78 14.91 0.39
C GLU A 43 -3.04 14.04 1.63
N ALA A 44 -4.11 14.34 2.39
CA ALA A 44 -4.51 13.55 3.55
C ALA A 44 -4.77 12.09 3.16
N ARG A 45 -5.44 11.86 2.02
CA ARG A 45 -5.68 10.51 1.49
C ARG A 45 -4.38 9.81 1.09
N VAL A 46 -3.45 10.52 0.42
CA VAL A 46 -2.13 9.97 0.06
C VAL A 46 -1.35 9.55 1.31
N MET A 47 -1.37 10.35 2.37
CA MET A 47 -0.72 10.00 3.64
C MET A 47 -1.33 8.74 4.27
N ALA A 48 -2.66 8.63 4.28
CA ALA A 48 -3.35 7.45 4.79
C ALA A 48 -2.98 6.18 3.99
N VAL A 49 -3.03 6.24 2.66
CA VAL A 49 -2.63 5.12 1.78
C VAL A 49 -1.17 4.73 2.00
N ARG A 50 -0.26 5.71 2.15
CA ARG A 50 1.16 5.44 2.41
C ARG A 50 1.39 4.72 3.74
N ASN A 51 0.66 5.09 4.78
CA ASN A 51 0.76 4.44 6.09
C ASN A 51 0.18 3.02 6.04
N ALA A 52 -1.00 2.85 5.44
CA ALA A 52 -1.63 1.55 5.26
C ALA A 52 -0.74 0.59 4.44
N TYR A 53 -0.04 1.10 3.42
CA TYR A 53 0.88 0.28 2.62
C TYR A 53 2.05 -0.30 3.44
N LYS A 54 2.61 0.49 4.37
CA LYS A 54 3.64 0.00 5.28
C LYS A 54 3.11 -1.15 6.14
N MET A 55 1.89 -1.03 6.64
CA MET A 55 1.24 -2.07 7.43
C MET A 55 0.92 -3.32 6.59
N ALA A 56 0.40 -3.14 5.37
CA ALA A 56 0.14 -4.24 4.43
C ALA A 56 1.41 -5.04 4.10
N ARG A 57 2.51 -4.35 3.82
CA ARG A 57 3.83 -4.98 3.61
C ARG A 57 4.30 -5.75 4.83
N GLN A 58 4.21 -5.13 6.01
CA GLN A 58 4.62 -5.76 7.26
C GLN A 58 3.80 -7.04 7.53
N LEU A 59 2.48 -6.98 7.32
CA LEU A 59 1.60 -8.15 7.45
C LEU A 59 2.03 -9.29 6.52
N VAL A 60 2.30 -8.99 5.23
CA VAL A 60 2.76 -10.02 4.28
C VAL A 60 4.08 -10.65 4.72
N ILE A 61 5.02 -9.85 5.20
CA ILE A 61 6.28 -10.35 5.77
C ILE A 61 5.97 -11.28 6.95
N ASP A 62 5.12 -10.86 7.88
CA ASP A 62 4.84 -11.61 9.10
C ASP A 62 4.11 -12.94 8.84
N VAL A 63 3.18 -13.01 7.88
CA VAL A 63 2.50 -14.27 7.51
C VAL A 63 3.35 -15.18 6.62
N SER A 64 4.36 -14.64 5.94
CA SER A 64 5.28 -15.42 5.10
C SER A 64 6.39 -16.12 5.89
N LYS A 65 6.64 -15.68 7.13
CA LYS A 65 7.57 -16.36 8.02
C LYS A 65 6.96 -17.71 8.40
N PRO A 66 7.69 -18.83 8.27
CA PRO A 66 7.22 -20.11 8.78
C PRO A 66 6.91 -19.95 10.27
N SER A 67 5.76 -20.42 10.72
CA SER A 67 5.52 -20.62 12.16
C SER A 67 6.65 -21.51 12.65
N GLU A 68 7.49 -21.02 13.57
CA GLU A 68 8.42 -21.88 14.30
C GLU A 68 7.60 -23.04 14.85
N SER A 69 7.82 -24.24 14.31
CA SER A 69 7.26 -25.44 14.91
C SER A 69 7.81 -25.51 16.32
N PRO A 70 6.96 -25.54 17.37
CA PRO A 70 7.46 -25.95 18.67
C PRO A 70 7.91 -27.40 18.50
N GLY A 71 9.22 -27.62 18.65
CA GLY A 71 9.81 -28.95 18.71
C GLY A 71 9.24 -29.77 19.86
#